data_AF-A0A962G6U2-F1
#
_entry.id   AF-A0A962G6U2-F1
#
_cell.length_a   1.000
_cell.length_b   1.000
_cell.length_c   1.000
_cell.angle_alpha   90.00
_cell.angle_beta   90.00
_cell.angle_gamma   90.00
#
_symmetry.space_group_name_H-M   'P 1'
#
loop_
_entity.id
_entity.type
_entity.pdbx_description
1 polymer ?
#
loop_
_entity_poly.entity_id
_entity_poly.type
_entity_poly.pdbx_seq_one_letter_code
_entity_poly.pdbx_strand_id
1 'polypeptide(L)'
;RIDRYLRDAKGKPRLPGMLNFPLYGSTLDVFARGRPTSVLAHRIRSMLRIHADPFRMPSFVDNHDVDRFLAVGDEAGLKQALFLIMTLPGIPVIYYGTEQGFTMQRAAMFAGGFGANGRDHFDREAPLFRYLQRVIALRREHPVLAHERPVVLADNAAAPGALAYRVGTGADALLVVINSSDRETLLDAVETGFVANAVLEPVFAIGDQGVEARVDQQGRLTRVLPPRSGQVWRATKASTASTSESLAKIGASLDPIAERTSDDRLRVSGRADGVRSLRVVVDGDIKASVVVAVGTDGRWQTDLDTSSFVDPEVRHRVVAWSQEPIAVSAARTFSVDRQWRERIRSDDPEGDDRGPDGHYRYPTDPLWEAQRPLDLCGVDVETSGGSLRITVHMRNLVATWNPPNGFDHLALTAYLELPGRSDGARVMPLQNAELPDGMRWHARLRVGGWSTALTGHASASASSEGPVLTPGAAFEVDRARATVRMTIPARALGDPATLEGARLYVTTWDYDGGYRELADEAGANQFGGGKHDGPRIMDASAIITIPASH
;
A
#
# COMPACT_ATOMS: atom_id res chain seq x y z
N ARG A 1 -2.48 7.89 21.97
CA ARG A 1 -3.54 7.44 22.90
C ARG A 1 -3.21 6.10 23.57
N ILE A 2 -2.61 5.13 22.86
CA ILE A 2 -2.27 3.82 23.43
C ILE A 2 -1.15 3.86 24.50
N ASP A 3 -0.06 4.62 24.29
CA ASP A 3 1.05 4.73 25.26
C ASP A 3 0.62 5.25 26.66
N ARG A 4 -0.50 5.97 26.73
CA ARG A 4 -1.10 6.43 28.00
C ARG A 4 -1.51 5.28 28.92
N TYR A 5 -1.67 4.06 28.42
CA TYR A 5 -1.96 2.89 29.24
C TYR A 5 -0.69 2.30 29.88
N LEU A 6 0.49 2.63 29.37
CA LEU A 6 1.77 2.25 29.98
C LEU A 6 2.15 3.17 31.13
N ARG A 7 1.47 4.30 31.31
CA ARG A 7 1.78 5.31 32.31
C ARG A 7 0.53 5.71 33.08
N ASP A 8 0.67 6.15 34.33
CA ASP A 8 -0.45 6.77 35.03
C ASP A 8 -0.64 8.24 34.64
N ALA A 9 -1.65 8.90 35.21
CA ALA A 9 -1.94 10.32 34.96
C ALA A 9 -0.79 11.27 35.36
N LYS A 10 0.18 10.79 36.17
CA LYS A 10 1.38 11.53 36.59
C LYS A 10 2.62 11.13 35.78
N GLY A 11 2.47 10.31 34.75
CA GLY A 11 3.54 9.84 33.86
C GLY A 11 4.36 8.65 34.40
N LYS A 12 4.00 8.08 35.56
CA LYS A 12 4.71 6.95 36.17
C LYS A 12 4.46 5.65 35.38
N PRO A 13 5.49 4.86 35.04
CA PRO A 13 5.29 3.58 34.35
C PRO A 13 4.41 2.61 35.13
N ARG A 14 3.43 2.00 34.45
CA ARG A 14 2.52 0.95 34.95
C ARG A 14 2.79 -0.41 34.33
N LEU A 15 3.09 -0.43 33.03
CA LEU A 15 3.37 -1.66 32.29
C LEU A 15 4.70 -1.52 31.55
N PRO A 16 5.50 -2.59 31.46
CA PRO A 16 6.82 -2.56 30.83
C PRO A 16 6.76 -2.58 29.29
N GLY A 17 5.60 -2.89 28.70
CA GLY A 17 5.38 -3.00 27.26
C GLY A 17 3.94 -3.38 26.95
N MET A 18 3.60 -3.48 25.67
CA MET A 18 2.28 -3.91 25.21
C MET A 18 2.35 -4.47 23.79
N LEU A 19 1.29 -5.17 23.36
CA LEU A 19 1.15 -5.65 21.99
C LEU A 19 1.28 -4.50 20.96
N ASN A 20 2.13 -4.72 19.96
CA ASN A 20 2.46 -3.71 18.97
C ASN A 20 1.46 -3.68 17.80
N PHE A 21 0.18 -3.48 18.12
CA PHE A 21 -0.88 -3.26 17.12
C PHE A 21 -0.56 -2.18 16.08
N PRO A 22 0.10 -1.06 16.44
CA PRO A 22 0.47 -0.06 15.44
C PRO A 22 1.47 -0.57 14.41
N LEU A 23 2.44 -1.41 14.81
CA LEU A 23 3.35 -2.06 13.86
C LEU A 23 2.63 -3.10 13.01
N TYR A 24 1.76 -3.92 13.62
CA TYR A 24 0.89 -4.86 12.90
C TYR A 24 0.09 -4.17 11.77
N GLY A 25 -0.61 -3.07 12.09
CA GLY A 25 -1.41 -2.34 11.09
C GLY A 25 -0.57 -1.82 9.93
N SER A 26 0.56 -1.15 10.23
CA SER A 26 1.48 -0.66 9.18
C SER A 26 2.14 -1.79 8.38
N THR A 27 2.30 -2.98 8.97
CA THR A 27 2.86 -4.17 8.31
C THR A 27 1.87 -4.73 7.29
N LEU A 28 0.59 -4.84 7.66
CA LEU A 28 -0.49 -5.19 6.73
C LEU A 28 -0.63 -4.17 5.61
N ASP A 29 -0.65 -2.89 5.97
CA ASP A 29 -0.79 -1.80 5.01
C ASP A 29 0.27 -1.87 3.91
N VAL A 30 1.53 -2.11 4.26
CA VAL A 30 2.62 -2.15 3.27
C VAL A 30 2.69 -3.50 2.56
N PHE A 31 2.71 -4.62 3.29
CA PHE A 31 3.02 -5.92 2.67
C PHE A 31 1.80 -6.65 2.10
N ALA A 32 0.60 -6.44 2.65
CA ALA A 32 -0.63 -7.02 2.11
C ALA A 32 -1.38 -6.04 1.20
N ARG A 33 -1.43 -4.75 1.55
CA ARG A 33 -2.27 -3.75 0.86
C ARG A 33 -1.52 -2.82 -0.09
N GLY A 34 -0.20 -2.96 -0.22
CA GLY A 34 0.60 -2.20 -1.18
C GLY A 34 0.67 -0.70 -0.88
N ARG A 35 0.66 -0.30 0.40
CA ARG A 35 0.95 1.09 0.79
C ARG A 35 2.45 1.41 0.65
N PRO A 36 2.82 2.70 0.52
CA PRO A 36 4.22 3.11 0.43
C PRO A 36 5.04 2.71 1.66
N THR A 37 6.32 2.39 1.46
CA THR A 37 7.21 1.97 2.57
C THR A 37 7.49 3.09 3.57
N SER A 38 7.23 4.35 3.23
CA SER A 38 7.24 5.48 4.15
C SER A 38 6.31 5.29 5.35
N VAL A 39 5.22 4.51 5.20
CA VAL A 39 4.33 4.14 6.31
C VAL A 39 5.09 3.33 7.37
N LEU A 40 5.88 2.34 6.95
CA LEU A 40 6.72 1.56 7.86
C LEU A 40 7.89 2.38 8.40
N ALA A 41 8.52 3.21 7.56
CA ALA A 41 9.58 4.12 8.00
C ALA A 41 9.11 5.06 9.12
N HIS A 42 7.94 5.68 8.93
CA HIS A 42 7.27 6.48 9.95
C HIS A 42 6.97 5.64 11.20
N ARG A 43 6.43 4.43 11.04
CA ARG A 43 6.12 3.53 12.16
C ARG A 43 7.35 3.18 12.98
N ILE A 44 8.47 2.83 12.34
CA ILE A 44 9.74 2.52 13.00
C ILE A 44 10.23 3.75 13.79
N ARG A 45 10.32 4.91 13.14
CA ARG A 45 10.75 6.17 13.78
C ARG A 45 9.85 6.54 14.96
N SER A 46 8.53 6.44 14.79
CA SER A 46 7.54 6.74 15.84
C SER A 46 7.60 5.76 17.00
N MET A 47 7.75 4.45 16.73
CA MET A 47 7.90 3.41 17.76
C MET A 47 9.12 3.70 18.65
N LEU A 48 10.26 4.01 18.04
CA LEU A 48 11.51 4.30 18.77
C LEU A 48 11.47 5.62 19.55
N ARG A 49 10.69 6.60 19.08
CA ARG A 49 10.54 7.92 19.71
C ARG A 49 9.55 7.91 20.87
N ILE A 50 8.42 7.21 20.72
CA ILE A 50 7.29 7.30 21.66
C ILE A 50 7.44 6.29 22.79
N HIS A 51 7.88 5.06 22.50
CA HIS A 51 7.96 4.02 23.51
C HIS A 51 9.26 4.13 24.30
N ALA A 52 9.15 4.10 25.63
CA ALA A 52 10.29 4.15 26.53
C ALA A 52 11.24 2.96 26.32
N ASP A 53 10.68 1.77 26.13
CA ASP A 53 11.42 0.54 25.90
C ASP A 53 10.79 -0.24 24.72
N PRO A 54 11.19 0.06 23.47
CA PRO A 54 10.66 -0.64 22.29
C PRO A 54 11.05 -2.12 22.25
N PHE A 55 12.06 -2.56 23.02
CA PHE A 55 12.55 -3.94 23.04
C PHE A 55 11.63 -4.90 23.78
N ARG A 56 10.72 -4.38 24.62
CA ARG A 56 9.73 -5.17 25.37
C ARG A 56 8.36 -5.25 24.71
N MET A 57 8.22 -4.68 23.52
CA MET A 57 6.96 -4.68 22.78
C MET A 57 6.80 -6.00 22.03
N PRO A 58 5.77 -6.82 22.31
CA PRO A 58 5.53 -8.01 21.53
C PRO A 58 4.92 -7.63 20.17
N SER A 59 5.60 -8.01 19.10
CA SER A 59 5.26 -7.70 17.71
C SER A 59 4.75 -8.96 17.02
N PHE A 60 3.69 -8.85 16.23
CA PHE A 60 3.01 -9.97 15.60
C PHE A 60 2.52 -9.56 14.20
N VAL A 61 2.24 -10.55 13.35
CA VAL A 61 1.69 -10.35 12.00
C VAL A 61 0.20 -10.71 11.91
N ASP A 62 -0.27 -11.56 12.82
CA ASP A 62 -1.66 -11.92 13.09
C ASP A 62 -1.81 -12.43 14.54
N ASN A 63 -3.03 -12.55 15.04
CA ASN A 63 -3.33 -13.11 16.36
C ASN A 63 -4.77 -13.68 16.41
N HIS A 64 -5.29 -13.92 17.61
CA HIS A 64 -6.61 -14.54 17.83
C HIS A 64 -7.82 -13.59 17.65
N ASP A 65 -7.58 -12.28 17.59
CA ASP A 65 -8.60 -11.22 17.54
C ASP A 65 -8.63 -10.48 16.19
N VAL A 66 -7.71 -10.82 15.28
CA VAL A 66 -7.60 -10.19 13.96
C VAL A 66 -7.58 -11.24 12.86
N ASP A 67 -7.87 -10.83 11.62
CA ASP A 67 -7.78 -11.72 10.47
C ASP A 67 -6.38 -12.30 10.33
N ARG A 68 -6.31 -13.55 9.83
CA ARG A 68 -5.05 -14.15 9.40
C ARG A 68 -4.41 -13.26 8.34
N PHE A 69 -3.09 -13.12 8.35
CA PHE A 69 -2.41 -12.33 7.32
C PHE A 69 -2.77 -12.81 5.91
N LEU A 70 -2.81 -14.13 5.70
CA LEU A 70 -3.14 -14.75 4.41
C LEU A 70 -4.63 -14.66 4.03
N ALA A 71 -5.50 -14.12 4.88
CA ALA A 71 -6.87 -13.80 4.49
C ALA A 71 -6.94 -12.51 3.64
N VAL A 72 -5.94 -11.62 3.78
CA VAL A 72 -5.93 -10.28 3.16
C VAL A 72 -4.66 -9.98 2.38
N GLY A 73 -3.69 -10.90 2.38
CA GLY A 73 -2.42 -10.80 1.66
C GLY A 73 -1.96 -12.16 1.14
N ASP A 74 -0.72 -12.24 0.68
CA ASP A 74 -0.14 -13.45 0.10
C ASP A 74 1.08 -13.96 0.89
N GLU A 75 1.62 -15.10 0.47
CA GLU A 75 2.77 -15.73 1.14
C GLU A 75 4.04 -14.85 1.06
N ALA A 76 4.23 -14.09 -0.03
CA ALA A 76 5.37 -13.21 -0.19
C ALA A 76 5.31 -12.05 0.82
N GLY A 77 4.16 -11.41 0.94
CA GLY A 77 3.88 -10.38 1.95
C GLY A 77 4.01 -10.92 3.38
N LEU A 78 3.53 -12.15 3.65
CA LEU A 78 3.70 -12.79 4.97
C LEU A 78 5.18 -13.01 5.29
N LYS A 79 5.97 -13.49 4.33
CA LYS A 79 7.42 -13.64 4.50
C LYS A 79 8.10 -12.31 4.83
N GLN A 80 7.73 -11.22 4.13
CA GLN A 80 8.23 -9.88 4.41
C GLN A 80 7.80 -9.37 5.79
N ALA A 81 6.56 -9.62 6.20
CA ALA A 81 6.04 -9.24 7.51
C ALA A 81 6.78 -9.96 8.65
N LEU A 82 7.00 -11.28 8.51
CA LEU A 82 7.78 -12.09 9.45
C LEU A 82 9.25 -11.64 9.49
N PHE A 83 9.84 -11.34 8.34
CA PHE A 83 11.19 -10.79 8.23
C PHE A 83 11.33 -9.45 8.97
N LEU A 84 10.36 -8.56 8.80
CA LEU A 84 10.34 -7.26 9.47
C LEU A 84 10.33 -7.42 11.00
N ILE A 85 9.40 -8.21 11.56
CA ILE A 85 9.33 -8.36 13.04
C ILE A 85 10.56 -9.06 13.61
N MET A 86 11.25 -9.90 12.82
CA MET A 86 12.47 -10.59 13.24
C MET A 86 13.73 -9.73 13.14
N THR A 87 13.70 -8.63 12.37
CA THR A 87 14.85 -7.72 12.18
C THR A 87 14.65 -6.36 12.85
N LEU A 88 13.50 -6.13 13.49
CA LEU A 88 13.21 -4.97 14.34
C LEU A 88 13.33 -5.31 15.83
N PRO A 89 13.49 -4.30 16.71
CA PRO A 89 13.46 -4.51 18.16
C PRO A 89 12.06 -4.92 18.63
N GLY A 90 12.01 -5.63 19.75
CA GLY A 90 10.79 -6.17 20.32
C GLY A 90 10.85 -7.69 20.50
N ILE A 91 9.71 -8.27 20.84
CA ILE A 91 9.53 -9.71 21.07
C ILE A 91 8.64 -10.26 19.95
N PRO A 92 9.18 -10.94 18.93
CA PRO A 92 8.37 -11.54 17.88
C PRO A 92 7.43 -12.62 18.46
N VAL A 93 6.14 -12.50 18.19
CA VAL A 93 5.10 -13.46 18.58
C VAL A 93 4.49 -14.04 17.30
N ILE A 94 4.62 -15.35 17.13
CA ILE A 94 4.07 -16.10 15.99
C ILE A 94 2.78 -16.78 16.46
N TYR A 95 1.67 -16.50 15.81
CA TYR A 95 0.39 -17.15 16.12
C TYR A 95 0.34 -18.52 15.45
N TYR A 96 -0.19 -19.52 16.16
CA TYR A 96 -0.19 -20.91 15.69
C TYR A 96 -0.87 -21.04 14.31
N GLY A 97 -0.36 -21.95 13.48
CA GLY A 97 -0.88 -22.18 12.13
C GLY A 97 -0.35 -21.20 11.08
N THR A 98 0.35 -20.13 11.47
CA THR A 98 1.05 -19.24 10.52
C THR A 98 2.11 -20.03 9.74
N GLU A 99 2.84 -20.90 10.44
CA GLU A 99 3.84 -21.80 9.88
C GLU A 99 3.25 -22.86 8.93
N GLN A 100 1.94 -23.05 8.98
CA GLN A 100 1.16 -23.98 8.14
C GLN A 100 0.33 -23.25 7.07
N GLY A 101 0.38 -21.92 7.02
CA GLY A 101 -0.37 -21.12 6.04
C GLY A 101 -1.87 -20.99 6.32
N PHE A 102 -2.29 -20.96 7.59
CA PHE A 102 -3.71 -20.79 7.93
C PHE A 102 -4.26 -19.45 7.41
N THR A 103 -5.40 -19.52 6.72
CA THR A 103 -6.14 -18.36 6.20
C THR A 103 -7.39 -18.03 7.03
N MET A 104 -7.89 -18.99 7.80
CA MET A 104 -9.11 -18.83 8.61
C MET A 104 -8.78 -18.53 10.07
N GLN A 105 -9.52 -17.61 10.68
CA GLN A 105 -9.46 -17.36 12.11
C GLN A 105 -9.88 -18.61 12.90
N ARG A 106 -9.18 -18.89 14.00
CA ARG A 106 -9.54 -19.94 14.98
C ARG A 106 -9.67 -21.37 14.41
N ALA A 107 -9.20 -21.64 13.19
CA ALA A 107 -9.02 -23.00 12.70
C ALA A 107 -8.07 -23.76 13.63
N ALA A 108 -8.32 -25.05 13.85
CA ALA A 108 -7.57 -25.85 14.80
C ALA A 108 -6.35 -26.55 14.16
N MET A 109 -5.27 -26.71 14.93
CA MET A 109 -4.10 -27.49 14.50
C MET A 109 -4.36 -28.99 14.50
N PHE A 110 -5.30 -29.45 15.33
CA PHE A 110 -5.59 -30.86 15.54
C PHE A 110 -6.77 -31.30 14.67
N ALA A 111 -6.71 -32.50 14.11
CA ALA A 111 -7.66 -33.05 13.15
C ALA A 111 -9.13 -32.94 13.57
N GLY A 112 -9.42 -33.10 14.86
CA GLY A 112 -10.78 -33.07 15.41
C GLY A 112 -11.35 -31.67 15.68
N GLY A 113 -10.56 -30.60 15.48
CA GLY A 113 -10.99 -29.25 15.79
C GLY A 113 -11.67 -28.52 14.63
N PHE A 114 -12.32 -27.39 14.96
CA PHE A 114 -13.00 -26.55 13.99
C PHE A 114 -12.07 -26.12 12.85
N GLY A 115 -12.53 -26.21 11.60
CA GLY A 115 -11.76 -25.80 10.41
C GLY A 115 -10.55 -26.70 10.06
N ALA A 116 -10.24 -27.73 10.84
CA ALA A 116 -9.10 -28.61 10.58
C ALA A 116 -9.36 -29.64 9.46
N ASN A 117 -10.63 -29.88 9.12
CA ASN A 117 -11.08 -30.81 8.08
C ASN A 117 -10.49 -32.22 8.21
N GLY A 118 -10.41 -32.73 9.45
CA GLY A 118 -9.93 -34.09 9.73
C GLY A 118 -8.42 -34.28 9.60
N ARG A 119 -7.63 -33.20 9.52
CA ARG A 119 -6.17 -33.25 9.35
C ARG A 119 -5.42 -32.56 10.49
N ASP A 120 -4.33 -33.18 10.94
CA ASP A 120 -3.36 -32.54 11.82
C ASP A 120 -2.39 -31.64 11.02
N HIS A 121 -2.12 -30.44 11.53
CA HIS A 121 -1.34 -29.40 10.87
C HIS A 121 0.01 -29.19 11.56
N PHE A 122 0.83 -30.25 11.65
CA PHE A 122 2.18 -30.20 12.24
C PHE A 122 3.28 -30.50 11.22
N ASP A 123 3.08 -30.10 9.97
CA ASP A 123 4.03 -30.38 8.89
C ASP A 123 5.29 -29.50 9.03
N ARG A 124 6.43 -30.15 9.30
CA ARG A 124 7.74 -29.48 9.42
C ARG A 124 8.38 -29.19 8.07
N GLU A 125 7.85 -29.77 6.99
CA GLU A 125 8.31 -29.58 5.63
C GLU A 125 7.57 -28.44 4.93
N ALA A 126 6.50 -27.92 5.56
CA ALA A 126 5.74 -26.78 5.08
C ALA A 126 6.67 -25.59 4.74
N PRO A 127 6.50 -24.93 3.58
CA PRO A 127 7.38 -23.85 3.16
C PRO A 127 7.52 -22.71 4.18
N LEU A 128 6.41 -22.32 4.83
CA LEU A 128 6.39 -21.28 5.85
C LEU A 128 7.05 -21.72 7.16
N PHE A 129 6.93 -23.00 7.54
CA PHE A 129 7.66 -23.57 8.68
C PHE A 129 9.18 -23.46 8.48
N ARG A 130 9.68 -23.95 7.34
CA ARG A 130 11.11 -23.88 7.00
C ARG A 130 11.60 -22.44 6.87
N TYR A 131 10.78 -21.55 6.33
CA TYR A 131 11.10 -20.13 6.27
C TYR A 131 11.23 -19.51 7.67
N LEU A 132 10.27 -19.78 8.56
CA LEU A 132 10.30 -19.33 9.96
C LEU A 132 11.56 -19.81 10.67
N GLN A 133 11.98 -21.06 10.48
CA GLN A 133 13.23 -21.57 11.03
C GLN A 133 14.44 -20.71 10.61
N ARG A 134 14.55 -20.36 9.32
CA ARG A 134 15.68 -19.56 8.83
C ARG A 134 15.68 -18.14 9.38
N VAL A 135 14.53 -17.46 9.39
CA VAL A 135 14.44 -16.07 9.85
C VAL A 135 14.57 -15.95 11.38
N ILE A 136 14.15 -16.98 12.13
CA ILE A 136 14.42 -17.09 13.56
C ILE A 136 15.92 -17.31 13.81
N ALA A 137 16.59 -18.15 12.99
CA ALA A 137 18.03 -18.36 13.09
C ALA A 137 18.80 -17.05 12.87
N LEU A 138 18.46 -16.28 11.83
CA LEU A 138 19.01 -14.93 11.59
C LEU A 138 18.97 -14.05 12.85
N ARG A 139 17.80 -13.94 13.51
CA ARG A 139 17.68 -13.11 14.72
C ARG A 139 18.54 -13.63 15.87
N ARG A 140 18.65 -14.95 16.02
CA ARG A 140 19.43 -15.59 17.10
C ARG A 140 20.93 -15.44 16.89
N GLU A 141 21.39 -15.55 15.66
CA GLU A 141 22.80 -15.46 15.27
C GLU A 141 23.32 -14.02 15.30
N HIS A 142 22.42 -13.04 15.19
CA HIS A 142 22.75 -11.61 15.16
C HIS A 142 22.04 -10.82 16.27
N PRO A 143 22.58 -10.80 17.52
CA PRO A 143 21.94 -10.14 18.67
C PRO A 143 21.65 -8.65 18.49
N VAL A 144 22.36 -7.95 17.60
CA VAL A 144 22.07 -6.56 17.25
C VAL A 144 20.62 -6.36 16.80
N LEU A 145 20.02 -7.34 16.10
CA LEU A 145 18.61 -7.27 15.67
C LEU A 145 17.63 -7.27 16.86
N ALA A 146 18.04 -7.83 18.00
CA ALA A 146 17.22 -7.92 19.21
C ALA A 146 17.49 -6.78 20.21
N HIS A 147 18.69 -6.19 20.20
CA HIS A 147 19.15 -5.33 21.28
C HIS A 147 19.55 -3.91 20.85
N GLU A 148 19.70 -3.66 19.54
CA GLU A 148 20.08 -2.35 19.02
C GLU A 148 18.92 -1.63 18.34
N ARG A 149 19.01 -0.30 18.29
CA ARG A 149 17.99 0.55 17.66
C ARG A 149 18.25 0.64 16.15
N PRO A 150 17.24 0.39 15.30
CA PRO A 150 17.37 0.58 13.86
C PRO A 150 17.37 2.06 13.49
N VAL A 151 18.16 2.42 12.48
CA VAL A 151 18.17 3.74 11.84
C VAL A 151 17.64 3.57 10.42
N VAL A 152 16.49 4.16 10.11
CA VAL A 152 15.94 4.14 8.75
C VAL A 152 16.77 5.03 7.85
N LEU A 153 17.25 4.46 6.74
CA LEU A 153 18.15 5.09 5.77
C LEU A 153 17.44 5.49 4.48
N ALA A 154 16.47 4.69 4.02
CA ALA A 154 15.71 4.97 2.82
C ALA A 154 14.29 4.40 2.93
N ASP A 155 13.35 5.11 2.31
CA ASP A 155 11.96 4.70 2.15
C ASP A 155 11.39 5.33 0.87
N ASN A 156 10.23 4.85 0.44
CA ASN A 156 9.49 5.37 -0.71
C ASN A 156 8.18 5.99 -0.23
N ALA A 157 7.99 7.28 -0.53
CA ALA A 157 6.82 8.05 -0.11
C ALA A 157 5.60 7.85 -1.01
N ALA A 158 5.81 7.48 -2.27
CA ALA A 158 4.78 7.50 -3.31
C ALA A 158 4.15 6.13 -3.56
N ALA A 159 4.90 5.04 -3.45
CA ALA A 159 4.43 3.71 -3.84
C ALA A 159 5.15 2.58 -3.05
N PRO A 160 4.69 1.31 -3.16
CA PRO A 160 5.51 0.16 -2.79
C PRO A 160 6.90 0.24 -3.41
N GLY A 161 7.92 -0.19 -2.68
CA GLY A 161 9.29 -0.06 -3.13
C GLY A 161 10.29 -0.34 -2.01
N ALA A 162 11.42 0.36 -2.05
CA ALA A 162 12.49 0.09 -1.11
C ALA A 162 12.20 0.61 0.30
N LEU A 163 12.61 -0.17 1.31
CA LEU A 163 12.81 0.24 2.69
C LEU A 163 14.20 -0.23 3.11
N ALA A 164 15.04 0.67 3.60
CA ALA A 164 16.37 0.33 4.10
C ALA A 164 16.57 0.86 5.52
N TYR A 165 17.12 0.05 6.41
CA TYR A 165 17.54 0.48 7.74
C TYR A 165 18.82 -0.24 8.18
N ARG A 166 19.63 0.43 8.97
CA ARG A 166 20.81 -0.13 9.62
C ARG A 166 20.49 -0.48 11.07
N VAL A 167 20.99 -1.61 11.55
CA VAL A 167 20.93 -2.00 12.96
C VAL A 167 22.35 -2.20 13.49
N GLY A 168 22.66 -1.61 14.65
CA GLY A 168 24.00 -1.66 15.24
C GLY A 168 25.02 -0.70 14.60
N THR A 169 26.26 -0.82 15.04
CA THR A 169 27.41 0.00 14.62
C THR A 169 28.68 -0.85 14.49
N GLY A 170 29.68 -0.38 13.73
CA GLY A 170 30.96 -1.07 13.63
C GLY A 170 30.86 -2.41 12.89
N ALA A 171 31.58 -3.42 13.35
CA ALA A 171 31.71 -4.71 12.68
C ALA A 171 30.43 -5.57 12.74
N ASP A 172 29.59 -5.37 13.76
CA ASP A 172 28.34 -6.11 13.95
C ASP A 172 27.14 -5.43 13.28
N ALA A 173 27.35 -4.27 12.65
CA ALA A 173 26.29 -3.54 11.99
C ALA A 173 25.74 -4.31 10.79
N LEU A 174 24.41 -4.37 10.71
CA LEU A 174 23.67 -5.00 9.64
C LEU A 174 22.88 -3.95 8.86
N LEU A 175 22.90 -4.07 7.53
CA LEU A 175 22.03 -3.33 6.64
C LEU A 175 20.89 -4.25 6.21
N VAL A 176 19.66 -3.87 6.57
CA VAL A 176 18.44 -4.57 6.19
C VAL A 176 17.76 -3.78 5.07
N VAL A 177 17.44 -4.45 3.98
CA VAL A 177 16.76 -3.85 2.82
C VAL A 177 15.60 -4.73 2.39
N ILE A 178 14.46 -4.11 2.13
CA ILE A 178 13.23 -4.77 1.67
C ILE A 178 12.76 -4.04 0.41
N ASN A 179 12.30 -4.79 -0.60
CA ASN A 179 11.48 -4.26 -1.68
C ASN A 179 10.05 -4.76 -1.53
N SER A 180 9.11 -3.90 -1.13
CA SER A 180 7.70 -4.27 -0.98
C SER A 180 6.92 -4.34 -2.30
N SER A 181 7.53 -3.91 -3.42
CA SER A 181 6.91 -3.91 -4.74
C SER A 181 6.91 -5.30 -5.38
N ASP A 182 5.89 -5.58 -6.19
CA ASP A 182 5.85 -6.71 -7.13
C ASP A 182 6.74 -6.52 -8.37
N ARG A 183 7.54 -5.46 -8.39
CA ARG A 183 8.45 -5.11 -9.48
C ARG A 183 9.86 -4.84 -8.97
N GLU A 184 10.82 -4.92 -9.87
CA GLU A 184 12.17 -4.45 -9.59
C GLU A 184 12.15 -2.97 -9.22
N THR A 185 12.88 -2.62 -8.17
CA THR A 185 12.96 -1.24 -7.67
C THR A 185 14.41 -0.82 -7.55
N LEU A 186 14.73 0.40 -8.00
CA LEU A 186 16.03 0.99 -7.78
C LEU A 186 16.14 1.51 -6.35
N LEU A 187 17.08 0.98 -5.58
CA LEU A 187 17.60 1.60 -4.38
C LEU A 187 18.75 2.52 -4.77
N ASP A 188 18.53 3.83 -4.79
CA ASP A 188 19.50 4.80 -5.31
C ASP A 188 20.33 5.49 -4.22
N ALA A 189 21.66 5.37 -4.31
CA ALA A 189 22.64 6.15 -3.56
C ALA A 189 22.40 6.25 -2.03
N VAL A 190 21.98 5.16 -1.39
CA VAL A 190 21.65 5.15 0.05
C VAL A 190 22.91 5.25 0.90
N GLU A 191 23.00 6.29 1.72
CA GLU A 191 24.07 6.45 2.71
C GLU A 191 24.01 5.35 3.77
N THR A 192 24.90 4.37 3.68
CA THR A 192 24.86 3.19 4.54
C THR A 192 25.47 3.43 5.91
N GLY A 193 26.38 4.40 6.03
CA GLY A 193 27.25 4.62 7.18
C GLY A 193 28.36 3.56 7.33
N PHE A 194 28.55 2.70 6.34
CA PHE A 194 29.74 1.85 6.24
C PHE A 194 30.90 2.62 5.60
N VAL A 195 32.12 2.10 5.77
CA VAL A 195 33.33 2.69 5.18
C VAL A 195 33.29 2.62 3.65
N ALA A 196 33.91 3.59 3.00
CA ALA A 196 34.02 3.66 1.55
C ALA A 196 34.56 2.34 0.94
N ASN A 197 33.99 1.92 -0.19
CA ASN A 197 34.34 0.68 -0.90
C ASN A 197 34.18 -0.62 -0.08
N ALA A 198 33.42 -0.61 1.03
CA ALA A 198 33.13 -1.82 1.78
C ALA A 198 32.38 -2.84 0.91
N VAL A 199 32.76 -4.11 1.07
CA VAL A 199 32.02 -5.24 0.52
C VAL A 199 30.96 -5.64 1.53
N LEU A 200 29.74 -5.84 1.04
CA LEU A 200 28.59 -6.21 1.83
C LEU A 200 28.31 -7.71 1.60
N GLU A 201 28.68 -8.51 2.58
CA GLU A 201 28.44 -9.96 2.61
C GLU A 201 26.96 -10.22 2.93
N PRO A 202 26.25 -11.02 2.11
CA PRO A 202 24.87 -11.40 2.41
C PRO A 202 24.84 -12.35 3.61
N VAL A 203 24.05 -12.04 4.63
CA VAL A 203 23.81 -12.93 5.78
C VAL A 203 22.42 -13.56 5.74
N PHE A 204 21.47 -12.95 5.01
CA PHE A 204 20.14 -13.51 4.80
C PHE A 204 19.49 -12.95 3.55
N ALA A 205 18.62 -13.74 2.91
CA ALA A 205 17.70 -13.28 1.89
C ALA A 205 16.35 -14.02 1.97
N ILE A 206 15.27 -13.31 1.63
CA ILE A 206 13.97 -13.92 1.36
C ILE A 206 14.04 -14.57 -0.03
N GLY A 207 14.00 -15.90 -0.09
CA GLY A 207 14.04 -16.66 -1.34
C GLY A 207 15.45 -17.16 -1.67
N ASP A 208 16.01 -16.65 -2.78
CA ASP A 208 17.31 -17.04 -3.37
C ASP A 208 18.51 -16.80 -2.44
N GLN A 209 19.69 -17.29 -2.86
CA GLN A 209 20.96 -16.95 -2.23
C GLN A 209 21.17 -15.43 -2.29
N GLY A 210 21.48 -14.81 -1.14
CA GLY A 210 21.82 -13.40 -1.11
C GLY A 210 23.05 -13.10 -1.97
N VAL A 211 23.08 -11.93 -2.59
CA VAL A 211 24.16 -11.54 -3.50
C VAL A 211 25.02 -10.48 -2.84
N GLU A 212 26.34 -10.59 -2.99
CA GLU A 212 27.29 -9.57 -2.55
C GLU A 212 26.89 -8.19 -3.09
N ALA A 213 27.01 -7.17 -2.25
CA ALA A 213 26.86 -5.78 -2.67
C ALA A 213 28.14 -4.99 -2.35
N ARG A 214 28.27 -3.80 -2.92
CA ARG A 214 29.40 -2.89 -2.63
C ARG A 214 28.87 -1.49 -2.43
N VAL A 215 29.43 -0.78 -1.47
CA VAL A 215 29.20 0.65 -1.32
C VAL A 215 30.25 1.43 -2.11
N ASP A 216 29.88 2.59 -2.63
CA ASP A 216 30.77 3.43 -3.44
C ASP A 216 31.85 4.12 -2.57
N GLN A 217 32.67 4.97 -3.21
CA GLN A 217 33.71 5.75 -2.54
C GLN A 217 33.15 6.76 -1.52
N GLN A 218 31.85 7.05 -1.57
CA GLN A 218 31.13 7.89 -0.61
C GLN A 218 30.37 7.06 0.45
N GLY A 219 30.52 5.74 0.46
CA GLY A 219 29.84 4.84 1.42
C GLY A 219 28.35 4.64 1.10
N ARG A 220 27.93 4.87 -0.15
CA ARG A 220 26.54 4.74 -0.60
C ARG A 220 26.29 3.45 -1.35
N LEU A 221 25.10 2.88 -1.20
CA LEU A 221 24.65 1.71 -1.94
C LEU A 221 23.69 2.11 -3.06
N THR A 222 23.99 1.70 -4.29
CA THR A 222 23.04 1.75 -5.41
C THR A 222 22.79 0.34 -5.94
N ARG A 223 21.54 -0.11 -5.99
CA ARG A 223 21.21 -1.48 -6.37
C ARG A 223 19.80 -1.64 -6.92
N VAL A 224 19.64 -2.49 -7.94
CA VAL A 224 18.33 -3.00 -8.36
C VAL A 224 17.90 -4.12 -7.41
N LEU A 225 16.75 -3.96 -6.76
CA LEU A 225 16.18 -4.92 -5.84
C LEU A 225 15.15 -5.79 -6.56
N PRO A 226 15.23 -7.13 -6.48
CA PRO A 226 14.21 -8.01 -7.04
C PRO A 226 12.82 -7.78 -6.41
N PRO A 227 11.72 -8.12 -7.11
CA PRO A 227 10.36 -8.07 -6.58
C PRO A 227 10.24 -8.80 -5.23
N ARG A 228 9.48 -8.23 -4.29
CA ARG A 228 9.16 -8.83 -2.98
C ARG A 228 10.37 -9.33 -2.17
N SER A 229 11.57 -8.84 -2.47
CA SER A 229 12.80 -9.28 -1.83
C SER A 229 12.99 -8.67 -0.43
N GLY A 230 13.78 -9.37 0.39
CA GLY A 230 14.32 -8.86 1.65
C GLY A 230 15.73 -9.41 1.82
N GLN A 231 16.69 -8.56 2.17
CA GLN A 231 18.10 -8.91 2.27
C GLN A 231 18.70 -8.30 3.54
N VAL A 232 19.64 -9.02 4.14
CA VAL A 232 20.48 -8.52 5.22
C VAL A 232 21.92 -8.68 4.80
N TRP A 233 22.68 -7.59 4.91
CA TRP A 233 24.11 -7.61 4.68
C TRP A 233 24.90 -7.18 5.91
N ARG A 234 26.10 -7.70 6.03
CA ARG A 234 27.13 -7.24 6.95
C ARG A 234 28.29 -6.65 6.16
N ALA A 235 28.83 -5.51 6.59
CA ALA A 235 30.02 -4.96 5.97
C ALA A 235 31.27 -5.74 6.39
N THR A 236 32.13 -6.07 5.43
CA THR A 236 33.49 -6.58 5.70
C THR A 236 34.46 -5.43 5.90
N LYS A 237 35.66 -5.74 6.43
CA LYS A 237 36.75 -4.74 6.46
C LYS A 237 37.06 -4.31 5.03
N ALA A 238 37.33 -3.00 4.85
CA ALA A 238 37.60 -2.40 3.55
C ALA A 238 38.59 -3.26 2.73
N SER A 239 38.23 -3.55 1.49
CA SER A 239 39.16 -4.20 0.57
C SER A 239 40.34 -3.25 0.32
N THR A 240 41.56 -3.71 0.59
CA THR A 240 42.80 -3.02 0.23
C THR A 240 43.08 -3.06 -1.27
N ALA A 241 42.16 -3.59 -2.08
CA ALA A 241 42.24 -3.56 -3.53
C ALA A 241 42.01 -2.11 -4.03
N SER A 242 43.09 -1.34 -3.98
CA SER A 242 43.30 -0.17 -4.82
C SER A 242 43.32 -0.63 -6.28
N THR A 243 42.17 -0.73 -6.92
CA THR A 243 42.12 -0.54 -8.38
C THR A 243 42.23 0.96 -8.64
N SER A 244 43.48 1.41 -8.65
CA SER A 244 43.92 2.59 -9.38
C SER A 244 43.75 2.29 -10.88
N GLU A 245 42.52 2.14 -11.35
CA GLU A 245 42.22 2.37 -12.75
C GLU A 245 41.84 3.83 -12.88
N SER A 246 42.56 4.51 -13.78
CA SER A 246 42.20 5.79 -14.36
C SER A 246 40.82 5.64 -15.03
N LEU A 247 39.76 5.64 -14.23
CA LEU A 247 38.40 5.66 -14.73
C LEU A 247 38.15 7.09 -15.21
N ALA A 248 37.79 7.23 -16.50
CA ALA A 248 37.07 8.40 -16.96
C ALA A 248 36.00 8.75 -15.92
N LYS A 249 35.79 10.04 -15.61
CA LYS A 249 34.74 10.46 -14.65
C LYS A 249 33.43 9.82 -15.09
N ILE A 250 32.99 8.77 -14.39
CA ILE A 250 31.66 8.18 -14.59
C ILE A 250 30.76 8.87 -13.59
N GLY A 251 29.75 9.55 -14.10
CA GLY A 251 28.87 10.33 -13.24
C GLY A 251 27.62 10.75 -13.98
N ALA A 252 26.57 10.98 -13.22
CA ALA A 252 25.35 11.62 -13.69
C ALA A 252 25.03 12.78 -12.77
N SER A 253 24.47 13.86 -13.31
CA SER A 253 23.92 14.97 -12.56
C SER A 253 22.51 15.27 -13.06
N LEU A 254 21.71 15.83 -12.16
CA LEU A 254 20.41 16.41 -12.45
C LEU A 254 20.51 17.92 -12.24
N ASP A 255 20.14 18.67 -13.28
CA ASP A 255 19.92 20.11 -13.16
C ASP A 255 18.76 20.37 -12.17
N PRO A 256 18.61 21.59 -11.63
CA PRO A 256 17.43 21.96 -10.85
C PRO A 256 16.14 21.71 -11.62
N ILE A 257 15.11 21.22 -10.92
CA ILE A 257 13.76 20.99 -11.45
C ILE A 257 12.76 21.85 -10.67
N ALA A 258 11.56 22.05 -11.22
CA ALA A 258 10.48 22.67 -10.46
C ALA A 258 10.12 21.79 -9.25
N GLU A 259 10.08 22.37 -8.05
CA GLU A 259 9.72 21.64 -6.83
C GLU A 259 8.21 21.32 -6.74
N ARG A 260 7.40 22.08 -7.48
CA ARG A 260 5.96 21.87 -7.61
C ARG A 260 5.56 22.15 -9.06
N THR A 261 4.75 21.26 -9.63
CA THR A 261 4.19 21.43 -10.99
C THR A 261 2.72 21.08 -10.99
N SER A 262 1.95 21.69 -11.89
CA SER A 262 0.56 21.30 -12.19
C SER A 262 0.43 20.65 -13.57
N ASP A 263 1.51 20.61 -14.33
CA ASP A 263 1.53 20.16 -15.71
C ASP A 263 1.57 18.63 -15.79
N ASP A 264 1.13 18.07 -16.92
CA ASP A 264 1.23 16.64 -17.23
C ASP A 264 2.64 16.21 -17.66
N ARG A 265 3.52 17.18 -17.87
CA ARG A 265 4.92 16.97 -18.23
C ARG A 265 5.83 17.80 -17.36
N LEU A 266 6.89 17.18 -16.85
CA LEU A 266 7.99 17.87 -16.16
C LEU A 266 9.29 17.66 -16.94
N ARG A 267 9.81 18.74 -17.54
CA ARG A 267 11.12 18.73 -18.20
C ARG A 267 12.22 18.50 -17.16
N VAL A 268 13.07 17.53 -17.42
CA VAL A 268 14.25 17.22 -16.62
C VAL A 268 15.48 17.13 -17.52
N SER A 269 16.60 17.64 -17.03
CA SER A 269 17.86 17.66 -17.76
C SER A 269 19.05 17.47 -16.82
N GLY A 270 20.22 17.25 -17.40
CA GLY A 270 21.43 17.13 -16.62
C GLY A 270 22.66 16.94 -17.48
N ARG A 271 23.71 16.40 -16.83
CA ARG A 271 24.92 15.94 -17.51
C ARG A 271 25.20 14.50 -17.15
N ALA A 272 25.90 13.79 -18.02
CA ALA A 272 26.47 12.50 -17.71
C ALA A 272 27.79 12.30 -18.46
N ASP A 273 28.76 11.73 -17.76
CA ASP A 273 30.09 11.43 -18.27
C ASP A 273 30.32 9.91 -18.21
N GLY A 274 31.00 9.36 -19.21
CA GLY A 274 31.31 7.92 -19.26
C GLY A 274 30.14 6.99 -19.59
N VAL A 275 28.97 7.52 -19.95
CA VAL A 275 27.77 6.76 -20.35
C VAL A 275 27.14 7.33 -21.61
N ARG A 276 26.65 6.46 -22.52
CA ARG A 276 25.99 6.88 -23.78
C ARG A 276 24.48 7.07 -23.64
N SER A 277 23.90 6.43 -22.64
CA SER A 277 22.48 6.52 -22.32
C SER A 277 22.29 6.29 -20.83
N LEU A 278 21.22 6.84 -20.29
CA LEU A 278 20.81 6.64 -18.91
C LEU A 278 19.30 6.50 -18.82
N ARG A 279 18.80 6.11 -17.65
CA ARG A 279 17.38 6.08 -17.30
C ARG A 279 17.09 7.21 -16.33
N VAL A 280 16.01 7.95 -16.58
CA VAL A 280 15.43 8.84 -15.57
C VAL A 280 14.36 8.06 -14.82
N VAL A 281 14.61 7.83 -13.54
CA VAL A 281 13.82 6.94 -12.68
C VAL A 281 13.10 7.80 -11.65
N VAL A 282 11.78 7.66 -11.57
CA VAL A 282 10.93 8.30 -10.55
C VAL A 282 10.48 7.24 -9.54
N ASP A 283 10.62 7.56 -8.25
CA ASP A 283 10.24 6.72 -7.12
C ASP A 283 10.77 5.28 -7.20
N GLY A 284 11.96 5.10 -7.79
CA GLY A 284 12.59 3.80 -7.97
C GLY A 284 11.93 2.88 -9.02
N ASP A 285 10.89 3.31 -9.75
CA ASP A 285 10.22 2.50 -10.78
C ASP A 285 11.07 2.43 -12.06
N ILE A 286 11.89 1.38 -12.15
CA ILE A 286 12.77 1.12 -13.30
C ILE A 286 11.95 0.84 -14.55
N LYS A 287 10.80 0.17 -14.42
CA LYS A 287 9.98 -0.22 -15.58
C LYS A 287 9.35 0.99 -16.26
N ALA A 288 8.90 1.97 -15.47
CA ALA A 288 8.34 3.22 -15.98
C ALA A 288 9.40 4.30 -16.27
N SER A 289 10.69 4.00 -16.11
CA SER A 289 11.77 4.96 -16.37
C SER A 289 11.89 5.34 -17.84
N VAL A 290 12.34 6.56 -18.10
CA VAL A 290 12.58 7.06 -19.46
C VAL A 290 14.04 6.85 -19.82
N VAL A 291 14.32 6.09 -20.89
CA VAL A 291 15.68 5.95 -21.43
C VAL A 291 16.02 7.18 -22.25
N VAL A 292 17.16 7.81 -21.96
CA VAL A 292 17.61 9.06 -22.58
C VAL A 292 19.03 8.88 -23.11
N ALA A 293 19.25 9.29 -24.36
CA ALA A 293 20.59 9.36 -24.94
C ALA A 293 21.36 10.56 -24.38
N VAL A 294 22.65 10.37 -24.13
CA VAL A 294 23.55 11.43 -23.70
C VAL A 294 24.23 12.01 -24.93
N GLY A 295 24.12 13.33 -25.11
CA GLY A 295 24.74 14.07 -26.20
C GLY A 295 26.26 14.01 -26.16
N THR A 296 26.90 14.35 -27.27
CA THR A 296 28.37 14.38 -27.39
C THR A 296 29.02 15.43 -26.48
N ASP A 297 28.25 16.43 -26.04
CA ASP A 297 28.62 17.44 -25.04
C ASP A 297 28.35 16.99 -23.59
N GLY A 298 27.92 15.74 -23.39
CA GLY A 298 27.54 15.18 -22.10
C GLY A 298 26.17 15.62 -21.59
N ARG A 299 25.40 16.42 -22.35
CA ARG A 299 24.06 16.89 -21.94
C ARG A 299 22.99 15.90 -22.31
N TRP A 300 21.94 15.86 -21.51
CA TRP A 300 20.75 15.06 -21.78
C TRP A 300 19.51 15.80 -21.26
N GLN A 301 18.35 15.51 -21.86
CA GLN A 301 17.07 16.04 -21.41
C GLN A 301 15.92 15.09 -21.80
N THR A 302 14.84 15.11 -21.02
CA THR A 302 13.59 14.40 -21.33
C THR A 302 12.41 15.03 -20.59
N ASP A 303 11.20 14.65 -20.96
CA ASP A 303 9.98 15.01 -20.24
C ASP A 303 9.46 13.81 -19.44
N LEU A 304 9.30 13.98 -18.13
CA LEU A 304 8.62 13.02 -17.27
C LEU A 304 7.12 13.17 -17.42
N ASP A 305 6.42 12.05 -17.50
CA ASP A 305 4.98 12.02 -17.41
C ASP A 305 4.55 12.16 -15.95
N THR A 306 3.83 13.23 -15.65
CA THR A 306 3.32 13.55 -14.30
C THR A 306 1.79 13.38 -14.22
N SER A 307 1.15 12.87 -15.28
CA SER A 307 -0.30 12.69 -15.38
C SER A 307 -0.89 11.77 -14.29
N SER A 308 -0.08 10.83 -13.78
CA SER A 308 -0.48 9.87 -12.76
C SER A 308 -0.25 10.33 -11.32
N PHE A 309 0.40 11.48 -11.11
CA PHE A 309 0.70 12.01 -9.78
C PHE A 309 -0.42 12.94 -9.33
N VAL A 310 -1.24 12.47 -8.39
CA VAL A 310 -2.51 13.12 -8.02
C VAL A 310 -2.54 13.65 -6.58
N ASP A 311 -1.61 13.24 -5.74
CA ASP A 311 -1.51 13.66 -4.34
C ASP A 311 -0.42 14.74 -4.18
N PRO A 312 -0.79 16.00 -3.92
CA PRO A 312 0.17 17.09 -3.80
C PRO A 312 1.06 17.00 -2.54
N GLU A 313 0.67 16.21 -1.54
CA GLU A 313 1.45 15.98 -0.32
C GLU A 313 2.54 14.93 -0.53
N VAL A 314 2.45 14.12 -1.59
CA VAL A 314 3.50 13.17 -1.96
C VAL A 314 4.67 13.92 -2.61
N ARG A 315 5.84 13.80 -1.98
CA ARG A 315 7.11 14.25 -2.56
C ARG A 315 7.71 13.10 -3.36
N HIS A 316 7.62 13.20 -4.68
CA HIS A 316 8.24 12.27 -5.61
C HIS A 316 9.75 12.48 -5.67
N ARG A 317 10.50 11.40 -5.85
CA ARG A 317 11.96 11.39 -5.93
C ARG A 317 12.39 10.99 -7.34
N VAL A 318 13.27 11.78 -7.96
CA VAL A 318 13.82 11.49 -9.30
C VAL A 318 15.34 11.42 -9.29
N VAL A 319 15.89 10.43 -10.00
CA VAL A 319 17.32 10.26 -10.27
C VAL A 319 17.58 9.98 -11.75
N ALA A 320 18.75 10.41 -12.24
CA ALA A 320 19.34 9.91 -13.47
C ALA A 320 20.30 8.77 -13.14
N TRP A 321 20.10 7.60 -13.74
CA TRP A 321 20.80 6.36 -13.39
C TRP A 321 21.24 5.56 -14.63
N SER A 322 22.43 4.99 -14.57
CA SER A 322 22.94 3.99 -15.51
C SER A 322 23.35 2.74 -14.73
N GLN A 323 23.08 1.56 -15.27
CA GLN A 323 23.44 0.28 -14.66
C GLN A 323 24.89 -0.11 -14.96
N GLU A 324 25.36 0.12 -16.18
CA GLU A 324 26.68 -0.32 -16.64
C GLU A 324 27.33 0.73 -17.57
N PRO A 325 28.38 1.44 -17.10
CA PRO A 325 28.83 1.50 -15.71
C PRO A 325 27.76 2.11 -14.79
N ILE A 326 27.85 1.81 -13.49
CA ILE A 326 26.95 2.41 -12.49
C ILE A 326 27.25 3.90 -12.39
N ALA A 327 26.25 4.72 -12.73
CA ALA A 327 26.25 6.16 -12.48
C ALA A 327 24.89 6.52 -11.89
N VAL A 328 24.87 7.38 -10.88
CA VAL A 328 23.63 7.86 -10.26
C VAL A 328 23.79 9.32 -9.87
N SER A 329 22.80 10.14 -10.21
CA SER A 329 22.77 11.54 -9.80
C SER A 329 22.39 11.69 -8.33
N ALA A 330 22.71 12.83 -7.73
CA ALA A 330 21.95 13.27 -6.56
C ALA A 330 20.46 13.34 -6.92
N ALA A 331 19.59 12.91 -6.02
CA ALA A 331 18.17 12.95 -6.26
C ALA A 331 17.62 14.37 -6.17
N ARG A 332 16.60 14.63 -6.99
CA ARG A 332 15.74 15.80 -6.85
C ARG A 332 14.36 15.35 -6.39
N THR A 333 13.61 16.26 -5.80
CA THR A 333 12.22 16.00 -5.40
C THR A 333 11.30 17.04 -5.99
N PHE A 334 10.07 16.62 -6.27
CA PHE A 334 8.99 17.48 -6.75
C PHE A 334 7.66 16.95 -6.21
N SER A 335 6.62 17.78 -6.20
CA SER A 335 5.24 17.35 -6.04
C SER A 335 4.38 17.82 -7.21
N VAL A 336 3.24 17.17 -7.38
CA VAL A 336 2.30 17.50 -8.46
C VAL A 336 0.99 17.98 -7.85
N ASP A 337 0.66 19.24 -8.10
CA ASP A 337 -0.59 19.85 -7.69
C ASP A 337 -1.50 20.02 -8.90
N ARG A 338 -2.32 19.01 -9.13
CA ARG A 338 -3.19 18.95 -10.30
C ARG A 338 -4.28 19.99 -10.21
N GLN A 339 -4.53 20.67 -11.32
CA GLN A 339 -5.77 21.43 -11.48
C GLN A 339 -6.91 20.45 -11.79
N TRP A 340 -7.88 20.41 -10.90
CA TRP A 340 -9.10 19.62 -11.04
C TRP A 340 -10.19 20.47 -11.66
N ARG A 341 -10.94 19.89 -12.60
CA ARG A 341 -12.08 20.52 -13.23
C ARG A 341 -13.33 19.73 -12.88
N GLU A 342 -14.30 20.38 -12.25
CA GLU A 342 -15.63 19.82 -12.07
C GLU A 342 -16.25 19.55 -13.44
N ARG A 343 -16.75 18.33 -13.63
CA ARG A 343 -17.36 17.88 -14.88
C ARG A 343 -18.87 17.79 -14.76
N ILE A 344 -19.34 17.29 -13.63
CA ILE A 344 -20.75 17.08 -13.36
C ILE A 344 -20.97 16.87 -11.87
N ARG A 345 -22.06 17.42 -11.36
CA ARG A 345 -22.65 17.09 -10.08
C ARG A 345 -23.98 16.38 -10.34
N SER A 346 -24.16 15.22 -9.73
CA SER A 346 -25.41 14.46 -9.75
C SER A 346 -25.97 14.44 -8.34
N ASP A 347 -27.06 15.17 -8.11
CA ASP A 347 -27.76 15.12 -6.83
C ASP A 347 -28.56 13.81 -6.72
N ASP A 348 -28.76 13.36 -5.48
CA ASP A 348 -29.49 12.15 -5.14
C ASP A 348 -30.51 12.46 -4.03
N PRO A 349 -31.76 11.96 -4.09
CA PRO A 349 -32.80 12.37 -3.16
C PRO A 349 -32.59 11.83 -1.74
N GLU A 350 -32.42 12.70 -0.74
CA GLU A 350 -32.44 12.26 0.66
C GLU A 350 -33.70 11.45 0.99
N GLY A 351 -33.55 10.26 1.57
CA GLY A 351 -34.70 9.46 2.01
C GLY A 351 -34.93 8.13 1.31
N ASP A 352 -34.22 7.85 0.22
CA ASP A 352 -34.52 6.76 -0.72
C ASP A 352 -33.62 5.53 -0.59
N ASP A 353 -32.69 5.51 0.37
CA ASP A 353 -31.97 4.39 0.95
C ASP A 353 -32.90 3.31 1.55
N ARG A 354 -33.64 2.66 0.64
CA ARG A 354 -34.66 1.62 0.86
C ARG A 354 -34.52 0.48 -0.14
N GLY A 355 -33.35 0.35 -0.74
CA GLY A 355 -33.01 -0.67 -1.72
C GLY A 355 -33.70 -0.49 -3.07
N PRO A 356 -33.37 -1.33 -4.08
CA PRO A 356 -33.78 -1.13 -5.47
C PRO A 356 -35.30 -1.11 -5.69
N ASP A 357 -36.02 -1.84 -4.84
CA ASP A 357 -37.47 -1.99 -4.90
C ASP A 357 -38.18 -1.18 -3.79
N GLY A 358 -37.46 -0.32 -3.05
CA GLY A 358 -38.01 0.63 -2.07
C GLY A 358 -38.58 0.05 -0.78
N HIS A 359 -38.28 -1.22 -0.44
CA HIS A 359 -38.86 -1.91 0.72
C HIS A 359 -37.84 -2.41 1.76
N TYR A 360 -36.54 -2.13 1.56
CA TYR A 360 -35.51 -2.51 2.53
C TYR A 360 -35.62 -1.69 3.81
N ARG A 361 -35.15 -2.29 4.90
CA ARG A 361 -35.14 -1.69 6.24
C ARG A 361 -33.78 -1.85 6.88
N TYR A 362 -33.37 -0.83 7.61
CA TYR A 362 -32.17 -0.87 8.45
C TYR A 362 -32.29 -1.91 9.58
N PRO A 363 -31.17 -2.35 10.16
CA PRO A 363 -31.18 -3.11 11.40
C PRO A 363 -31.92 -2.36 12.51
N THR A 364 -32.52 -3.11 13.44
CA THR A 364 -33.42 -2.56 14.46
C THR A 364 -32.73 -1.83 15.60
N ASP A 365 -31.39 -1.80 15.63
CA ASP A 365 -30.66 -0.93 16.56
C ASP A 365 -30.98 0.56 16.22
N PRO A 366 -31.47 1.35 17.19
CA PRO A 366 -31.91 2.73 16.95
C PRO A 366 -30.88 3.65 16.30
N LEU A 367 -29.59 3.34 16.42
CA LEU A 367 -28.54 4.14 15.77
C LEU A 367 -28.65 4.10 14.25
N TRP A 368 -29.11 3.01 13.64
CA TRP A 368 -29.22 2.93 12.19
C TRP A 368 -30.32 3.82 11.64
N GLU A 369 -31.54 3.70 12.18
CA GLU A 369 -32.68 4.50 11.74
C GLU A 369 -32.47 6.00 12.00
N ALA A 370 -31.83 6.34 13.13
CA ALA A 370 -31.57 7.73 13.47
C ALA A 370 -30.45 8.37 12.61
N GLN A 371 -29.41 7.60 12.27
CA GLN A 371 -28.24 8.14 11.59
C GLN A 371 -28.28 7.99 10.07
N ARG A 372 -29.05 7.01 9.55
CA ARG A 372 -29.18 6.66 8.12
C ARG A 372 -27.86 6.74 7.34
N PRO A 373 -26.84 5.95 7.75
CA PRO A 373 -25.48 6.09 7.24
C PRO A 373 -25.30 5.66 5.78
N LEU A 374 -26.33 5.08 5.15
CA LEU A 374 -26.30 4.60 3.77
C LEU A 374 -27.06 5.49 2.77
N ASP A 375 -27.68 6.58 3.25
CA ASP A 375 -28.43 7.59 2.47
C ASP A 375 -27.45 8.47 1.68
N LEU A 376 -27.36 8.22 0.38
CA LEU A 376 -26.54 8.94 -0.57
C LEU A 376 -27.29 10.23 -0.98
N CYS A 377 -26.59 11.36 -1.05
CA CYS A 377 -27.21 12.65 -1.34
C CYS A 377 -26.68 13.29 -2.61
N GLY A 378 -25.61 12.72 -3.17
CA GLY A 378 -25.08 13.15 -4.45
C GLY A 378 -23.64 12.75 -4.69
N VAL A 379 -23.21 12.94 -5.93
CA VAL A 379 -21.87 12.62 -6.41
C VAL A 379 -21.35 13.76 -7.27
N ASP A 380 -20.23 14.34 -6.87
CA ASP A 380 -19.46 15.27 -7.71
C ASP A 380 -18.35 14.49 -8.42
N VAL A 381 -18.20 14.77 -9.72
CA VAL A 381 -17.13 14.20 -10.54
C VAL A 381 -16.24 15.31 -11.06
N GLU A 382 -14.96 15.23 -10.69
CA GLU A 382 -13.90 16.09 -11.18
C GLU A 382 -12.88 15.27 -11.98
N THR A 383 -12.29 15.86 -13.01
CA THR A 383 -11.19 15.23 -13.75
C THR A 383 -9.97 16.14 -13.86
N SER A 384 -8.82 15.51 -14.03
CA SER A 384 -7.58 16.18 -14.36
C SER A 384 -6.78 15.30 -15.32
N GLY A 385 -6.91 15.57 -16.63
CA GLY A 385 -6.50 14.62 -17.67
C GLY A 385 -7.25 13.29 -17.54
N GLY A 386 -6.51 12.18 -17.51
CA GLY A 386 -7.04 10.84 -17.27
C GLY A 386 -7.35 10.47 -15.82
N SER A 387 -7.07 11.36 -14.86
CA SER A 387 -7.32 11.10 -13.44
C SER A 387 -8.73 11.50 -13.04
N LEU A 388 -9.35 10.71 -12.16
CA LEU A 388 -10.72 10.87 -11.69
C LEU A 388 -10.76 11.20 -10.21
N ARG A 389 -11.60 12.16 -9.82
CA ARG A 389 -11.96 12.42 -8.43
C ARG A 389 -13.47 12.37 -8.29
N ILE A 390 -13.92 11.60 -7.31
CA ILE A 390 -15.32 11.35 -7.01
C ILE A 390 -15.55 11.83 -5.57
N THR A 391 -16.39 12.83 -5.37
CA THR A 391 -16.82 13.23 -4.02
C THR A 391 -18.25 12.74 -3.81
N VAL A 392 -18.41 11.77 -2.91
CA VAL A 392 -19.74 11.26 -2.53
C VAL A 392 -20.21 12.04 -1.31
N HIS A 393 -21.40 12.62 -1.41
CA HIS A 393 -22.11 13.28 -0.33
C HIS A 393 -23.04 12.27 0.31
N MET A 394 -22.90 12.08 1.60
CA MET A 394 -23.77 11.23 2.41
C MET A 394 -24.63 12.12 3.29
N ARG A 395 -25.79 11.62 3.71
CA ARG A 395 -26.58 12.28 4.75
C ARG A 395 -25.80 12.44 6.05
N ASN A 396 -25.00 11.42 6.36
CA ASN A 396 -24.21 11.37 7.58
C ASN A 396 -23.07 10.34 7.47
N LEU A 397 -22.00 10.58 8.22
CA LEU A 397 -20.88 9.64 8.37
C LEU A 397 -20.67 9.32 9.83
N VAL A 398 -21.12 8.13 10.25
CA VAL A 398 -20.96 7.62 11.61
C VAL A 398 -19.57 7.03 11.80
N ALA A 399 -19.04 7.08 13.03
CA ALA A 399 -17.71 6.58 13.37
C ALA A 399 -17.68 6.00 14.79
N THR A 400 -18.73 5.27 15.16
CA THR A 400 -18.97 4.77 16.52
C THR A 400 -17.91 3.75 16.93
N TRP A 401 -17.38 2.96 15.99
CA TRP A 401 -16.35 1.95 16.21
C TRP A 401 -14.92 2.51 16.01
N ASN A 402 -14.80 3.81 15.73
CA ASN A 402 -13.54 4.51 15.50
C ASN A 402 -12.59 3.80 14.48
N PRO A 403 -13.08 3.49 13.27
CA PRO A 403 -12.29 2.88 12.20
C PRO A 403 -11.12 3.75 11.73
N PRO A 404 -10.07 3.16 11.14
CA PRO A 404 -8.94 3.89 10.61
C PRO A 404 -9.32 4.87 9.49
N ASN A 405 -10.32 4.54 8.66
CA ASN A 405 -10.75 5.41 7.56
C ASN A 405 -11.73 6.49 8.02
N GLY A 406 -12.07 6.55 9.31
CA GLY A 406 -12.83 7.65 9.90
C GLY A 406 -14.34 7.54 9.83
N PHE A 407 -14.90 6.49 9.23
CA PHE A 407 -16.34 6.19 9.26
C PHE A 407 -16.62 4.67 9.29
N ASP A 408 -17.75 4.26 9.85
CA ASP A 408 -18.24 2.88 9.90
C ASP A 408 -19.69 2.79 9.37
N HIS A 409 -20.24 1.58 9.36
CA HIS A 409 -21.63 1.33 8.93
C HIS A 409 -21.90 1.69 7.45
N LEU A 410 -20.84 1.73 6.64
CA LEU A 410 -20.86 2.11 5.23
C LEU A 410 -19.71 1.44 4.46
N ALA A 411 -20.05 0.94 3.29
CA ALA A 411 -19.17 0.58 2.20
C ALA A 411 -19.67 1.25 0.92
N LEU A 412 -18.91 2.24 0.48
CA LEU A 412 -19.11 2.91 -0.81
C LEU A 412 -18.47 2.08 -1.90
N THR A 413 -19.25 1.78 -2.94
CA THR A 413 -18.75 1.05 -4.10
C THR A 413 -19.00 1.83 -5.37
N ALA A 414 -17.92 2.31 -6.00
CA ALA A 414 -17.93 3.03 -7.26
C ALA A 414 -17.50 2.12 -8.41
N TYR A 415 -18.29 2.12 -9.49
CA TYR A 415 -18.07 1.35 -10.71
C TYR A 415 -17.78 2.28 -11.87
N LEU A 416 -16.61 2.16 -12.50
CA LEU A 416 -16.18 3.01 -13.60
C LEU A 416 -16.12 2.21 -14.91
N GLU A 417 -16.93 2.63 -15.89
CA GLU A 417 -16.83 2.21 -17.28
C GLU A 417 -15.92 3.18 -18.05
N LEU A 418 -14.88 2.66 -18.70
CA LEU A 418 -14.00 3.44 -19.57
C LEU A 418 -14.55 3.46 -21.01
N PRO A 419 -14.49 4.61 -21.70
CA PRO A 419 -15.06 4.78 -23.03
C PRO A 419 -14.30 3.97 -24.09
N GLY A 420 -15.01 3.58 -25.17
CA GLY A 420 -14.40 2.92 -26.33
C GLY A 420 -13.96 1.47 -26.10
N ARG A 421 -14.34 0.88 -24.96
CA ARG A 421 -14.03 -0.51 -24.61
C ARG A 421 -15.28 -1.39 -24.70
N SER A 422 -15.12 -2.56 -25.30
CA SER A 422 -16.19 -3.56 -25.43
C SER A 422 -16.12 -4.67 -24.38
N ASP A 423 -15.02 -4.76 -23.63
CA ASP A 423 -14.84 -5.66 -22.50
C ASP A 423 -15.46 -5.08 -21.21
N GLY A 424 -15.13 -5.66 -20.05
CA GLY A 424 -15.68 -5.24 -18.76
C GLY A 424 -16.71 -6.21 -18.15
N ALA A 425 -16.92 -6.06 -16.85
CA ALA A 425 -17.81 -6.91 -16.05
C ALA A 425 -19.14 -6.21 -15.76
N ARG A 426 -20.24 -6.98 -15.73
CA ARG A 426 -21.56 -6.50 -15.28
C ARG A 426 -21.86 -6.88 -13.84
N VAL A 427 -21.31 -8.01 -13.38
CA VAL A 427 -21.50 -8.51 -12.01
C VAL A 427 -20.99 -7.49 -10.99
N MET A 428 -21.73 -7.33 -9.90
CA MET A 428 -21.33 -6.58 -8.72
C MET A 428 -20.83 -7.58 -7.67
N PRO A 429 -19.49 -7.75 -7.52
CA PRO A 429 -18.95 -8.76 -6.62
C PRO A 429 -19.46 -8.61 -5.19
N LEU A 430 -19.84 -9.73 -4.57
CA LEU A 430 -20.33 -9.83 -3.18
C LEU A 430 -21.66 -9.10 -2.89
N GLN A 431 -22.31 -8.53 -3.91
CA GLN A 431 -23.53 -7.72 -3.78
C GLN A 431 -24.79 -8.38 -4.35
N ASN A 432 -24.71 -9.59 -4.90
CA ASN A 432 -25.84 -10.30 -5.49
C ASN A 432 -26.60 -9.47 -6.56
N ALA A 433 -25.86 -8.67 -7.35
CA ALA A 433 -26.45 -7.75 -8.31
C ALA A 433 -25.62 -7.67 -9.61
N GLU A 434 -26.22 -7.09 -10.63
CA GLU A 434 -25.54 -6.67 -11.85
C GLU A 434 -25.76 -5.17 -12.08
N LEU A 435 -24.82 -4.53 -12.79
CA LEU A 435 -24.94 -3.13 -13.15
C LEU A 435 -26.16 -2.87 -14.07
N PRO A 436 -26.85 -1.73 -13.85
CA PRO A 436 -28.01 -1.33 -14.65
C PRO A 436 -27.62 -0.89 -16.08
N ASP A 437 -28.63 -0.73 -16.94
CA ASP A 437 -28.55 -0.15 -18.29
C ASP A 437 -27.41 -0.66 -19.17
N GLY A 438 -27.10 -1.95 -19.04
CA GLY A 438 -26.05 -2.63 -19.79
C GLY A 438 -24.63 -2.12 -19.49
N MET A 439 -24.44 -1.32 -18.44
CA MET A 439 -23.14 -0.79 -18.02
C MET A 439 -22.17 -1.92 -17.66
N ARG A 440 -20.90 -1.74 -18.02
CA ARG A 440 -19.79 -2.64 -17.74
C ARG A 440 -18.65 -1.88 -17.09
N TRP A 441 -18.24 -2.30 -15.91
CA TRP A 441 -17.13 -1.67 -15.23
C TRP A 441 -15.79 -2.25 -15.67
N HIS A 442 -14.78 -1.39 -15.68
CA HIS A 442 -13.38 -1.73 -15.95
C HIS A 442 -12.51 -1.56 -14.71
N ALA A 443 -12.87 -0.59 -13.86
CA ALA A 443 -12.31 -0.37 -12.53
C ALA A 443 -13.46 -0.27 -11.50
N ARG A 444 -13.27 -0.88 -10.34
CA ARG A 444 -14.21 -0.84 -9.20
C ARG A 444 -13.46 -0.41 -7.96
N LEU A 445 -13.98 0.58 -7.24
CA LEU A 445 -13.43 1.06 -5.98
C LEU A 445 -14.42 0.80 -4.85
N ARG A 446 -14.01 0.01 -3.85
CA ARG A 446 -14.73 -0.17 -2.59
C ARG A 446 -14.01 0.56 -1.46
N VAL A 447 -14.72 1.40 -0.71
CA VAL A 447 -14.20 2.10 0.47
C VAL A 447 -15.13 1.82 1.66
N GLY A 448 -14.60 1.18 2.70
CA GLY A 448 -15.27 1.05 4.00
C GLY A 448 -14.38 1.52 5.14
N GLY A 449 -14.83 1.38 6.38
CA GLY A 449 -14.09 1.87 7.55
C GLY A 449 -12.72 1.24 7.77
N TRP A 450 -12.55 -0.03 7.42
CA TRP A 450 -11.33 -0.82 7.68
C TRP A 450 -10.60 -1.29 6.43
N SER A 451 -11.20 -1.14 5.25
CA SER A 451 -10.64 -1.63 4.01
C SER A 451 -10.98 -0.74 2.84
N THR A 452 -10.06 -0.69 1.89
CA THR A 452 -10.21 -0.03 0.60
C THR A 452 -9.62 -0.93 -0.46
N ALA A 453 -10.32 -1.11 -1.58
CA ALA A 453 -9.85 -1.94 -2.68
C ALA A 453 -10.20 -1.27 -4.01
N LEU A 454 -9.19 -1.03 -4.85
CA LEU A 454 -9.36 -0.67 -6.25
C LEU A 454 -9.03 -1.91 -7.09
N THR A 455 -10.02 -2.45 -7.81
CA THR A 455 -9.88 -3.69 -8.57
C THR A 455 -10.26 -3.53 -10.04
N GLY A 456 -9.67 -4.37 -10.88
CA GLY A 456 -9.97 -4.50 -12.30
C GLY A 456 -11.01 -5.59 -12.55
N HIS A 457 -11.64 -5.53 -13.72
CA HIS A 457 -12.75 -6.44 -14.06
C HIS A 457 -12.32 -7.86 -14.45
N ALA A 458 -11.04 -8.08 -14.79
CA ALA A 458 -10.55 -9.39 -15.17
C ALA A 458 -10.82 -10.40 -14.04
N SER A 459 -11.33 -11.59 -14.37
CA SER A 459 -11.68 -12.63 -13.38
C SER A 459 -12.61 -12.21 -12.22
N ALA A 460 -13.30 -11.07 -12.32
CA ALA A 460 -14.33 -10.69 -11.37
C ALA A 460 -15.55 -11.61 -11.51
N SER A 461 -16.16 -11.97 -10.38
CA SER A 461 -17.32 -12.86 -10.30
C SER A 461 -18.20 -12.46 -9.12
N ALA A 462 -19.30 -13.20 -8.89
CA ALA A 462 -20.14 -12.97 -7.72
C ALA A 462 -19.37 -13.13 -6.39
N SER A 463 -18.30 -13.93 -6.37
CA SER A 463 -17.49 -14.21 -5.18
C SER A 463 -16.07 -13.62 -5.21
N SER A 464 -15.69 -12.93 -6.29
CA SER A 464 -14.34 -12.39 -6.50
C SER A 464 -14.39 -10.95 -6.97
N GLU A 465 -13.70 -10.04 -6.26
CA GLU A 465 -13.66 -8.62 -6.61
C GLU A 465 -12.81 -8.29 -7.84
N GLY A 466 -12.06 -9.27 -8.37
CA GLY A 466 -11.07 -9.07 -9.44
C GLY A 466 -9.68 -8.69 -8.91
N PRO A 467 -8.65 -8.59 -9.79
CA PRO A 467 -7.29 -8.26 -9.39
C PRO A 467 -7.16 -6.81 -8.95
N VAL A 468 -6.29 -6.54 -7.97
CA VAL A 468 -5.98 -5.19 -7.51
C VAL A 468 -5.30 -4.37 -8.62
N LEU A 469 -5.76 -3.13 -8.82
CA LEU A 469 -5.13 -2.17 -9.71
C LEU A 469 -4.07 -1.37 -8.95
N THR A 470 -2.93 -1.13 -9.61
CA THR A 470 -1.81 -0.36 -9.05
C THR A 470 -1.44 0.80 -9.98
N PRO A 471 -1.21 2.01 -9.47
CA PRO A 471 -1.34 2.41 -8.06
C PRO A 471 -2.79 2.37 -7.55
N GLY A 472 -2.98 2.24 -6.24
CA GLY A 472 -4.32 2.24 -5.63
C GLY A 472 -4.98 3.63 -5.65
N ALA A 473 -6.24 3.70 -5.26
CA ALA A 473 -6.95 4.97 -5.06
C ALA A 473 -6.56 5.64 -3.72
N ALA A 474 -6.53 6.97 -3.70
CA ALA A 474 -6.48 7.76 -2.48
C ALA A 474 -7.90 8.14 -2.05
N PHE A 475 -8.10 8.40 -0.76
CA PHE A 475 -9.37 8.96 -0.29
C PHE A 475 -9.19 9.88 0.91
N GLU A 476 -10.15 10.78 1.08
CA GLU A 476 -10.26 11.75 2.16
C GLU A 476 -11.68 11.71 2.72
N VAL A 477 -11.81 11.86 4.03
CA VAL A 477 -13.10 11.85 4.72
C VAL A 477 -13.25 13.15 5.50
N ASP A 478 -14.32 13.89 5.20
CA ASP A 478 -14.74 15.07 5.94
C ASP A 478 -16.09 14.79 6.58
N ARG A 479 -16.06 14.37 7.86
CA ARG A 479 -17.28 14.07 8.63
C ARG A 479 -18.12 15.30 8.92
N ALA A 480 -17.53 16.49 8.96
CA ALA A 480 -18.29 17.72 9.21
C ALA A 480 -19.17 18.08 8.01
N ARG A 481 -18.73 17.70 6.81
CA ARG A 481 -19.48 17.85 5.56
C ARG A 481 -20.16 16.56 5.10
N ALA A 482 -20.00 15.46 5.84
CA ALA A 482 -20.45 14.12 5.46
C ALA A 482 -20.01 13.68 4.05
N THR A 483 -18.77 14.00 3.66
CA THR A 483 -18.24 13.66 2.33
C THR A 483 -17.12 12.65 2.38
N VAL A 484 -17.12 11.72 1.41
CA VAL A 484 -15.99 10.84 1.10
C VAL A 484 -15.48 11.17 -0.29
N ARG A 485 -14.27 11.72 -0.38
CA ARG A 485 -13.61 12.02 -1.66
C ARG A 485 -12.66 10.89 -2.01
N MET A 486 -12.79 10.33 -3.20
CA MET A 486 -11.96 9.28 -3.75
C MET A 486 -11.21 9.81 -4.97
N THR A 487 -9.91 9.53 -5.07
CA THR A 487 -9.07 9.96 -6.20
C THR A 487 -8.41 8.75 -6.84
N ILE A 488 -8.70 8.51 -8.12
CA ILE A 488 -8.17 7.43 -8.93
C ILE A 488 -7.20 8.02 -9.97
N PRO A 489 -5.90 7.68 -9.92
CA PRO A 489 -4.93 8.21 -10.86
C PRO A 489 -5.07 7.57 -12.25
N ALA A 490 -4.74 8.34 -13.31
CA ALA A 490 -4.80 7.88 -14.71
C ALA A 490 -4.12 6.53 -14.94
N ARG A 491 -2.96 6.30 -14.32
CA ARG A 491 -2.21 5.04 -14.42
C ARG A 491 -2.98 3.81 -13.95
N ALA A 492 -3.80 3.94 -12.91
CA ALA A 492 -4.65 2.84 -12.45
C ALA A 492 -5.72 2.47 -13.48
N LEU A 493 -6.04 3.39 -14.39
CA LEU A 493 -7.03 3.26 -15.46
C LEU A 493 -6.39 2.95 -16.83
N GLY A 494 -5.07 2.74 -16.89
CA GLY A 494 -4.35 2.50 -18.14
C GLY A 494 -3.90 3.77 -18.88
N ASP A 495 -3.65 4.85 -18.15
CA ASP A 495 -3.14 6.13 -18.65
C ASP A 495 -3.98 6.76 -19.79
N PRO A 496 -5.33 6.84 -19.65
CA PRO A 496 -6.14 7.53 -20.65
C PRO A 496 -5.78 9.02 -20.68
N ALA A 497 -5.78 9.65 -21.85
CA ALA A 497 -5.54 11.10 -21.95
C ALA A 497 -6.72 11.92 -21.37
N THR A 498 -7.93 11.36 -21.42
CA THR A 498 -9.18 11.97 -20.96
C THR A 498 -10.17 10.88 -20.52
N LEU A 499 -11.15 11.26 -19.69
CA LEU A 499 -12.25 10.39 -19.23
C LEU A 499 -13.61 10.80 -19.82
N GLU A 500 -13.63 11.60 -20.87
CA GLU A 500 -14.86 11.97 -21.57
C GLU A 500 -15.60 10.73 -22.09
N GLY A 501 -16.90 10.64 -21.80
CA GLY A 501 -17.74 9.49 -22.13
C GLY A 501 -17.60 8.30 -21.17
N ALA A 502 -16.71 8.35 -20.17
CA ALA A 502 -16.71 7.37 -19.09
C ALA A 502 -18.03 7.43 -18.31
N ARG A 503 -18.50 6.28 -17.82
CA ARG A 503 -19.71 6.18 -16.99
C ARG A 503 -19.36 5.76 -15.57
N LEU A 504 -20.02 6.37 -14.59
CA LEU A 504 -19.84 6.11 -13.17
C LEU A 504 -21.18 5.72 -12.52
N TYR A 505 -21.15 4.73 -11.64
CA TYR A 505 -22.28 4.32 -10.82
C TYR A 505 -21.80 4.04 -9.39
N VAL A 506 -22.43 4.66 -8.39
CA VAL A 506 -22.04 4.55 -6.97
C VAL A 506 -23.16 3.89 -6.19
N THR A 507 -22.82 2.96 -5.30
CA THR A 507 -23.77 2.25 -4.43
C THR A 507 -23.31 2.25 -2.98
N THR A 508 -24.27 2.14 -2.06
CA THR A 508 -24.05 2.06 -0.62
C THR A 508 -24.55 0.71 -0.07
N TRP A 509 -23.81 0.15 0.89
CA TRP A 509 -24.24 -0.94 1.76
C TRP A 509 -23.41 -0.90 3.05
N ASP A 510 -23.60 -1.82 4.00
CA ASP A 510 -22.69 -1.98 5.13
C ASP A 510 -21.67 -3.13 4.94
N TYR A 511 -20.48 -3.01 5.55
CA TYR A 511 -19.42 -4.01 5.47
C TYR A 511 -18.76 -4.28 6.83
N ASP A 512 -18.89 -5.51 7.29
CA ASP A 512 -18.40 -6.00 8.59
C ASP A 512 -17.86 -7.44 8.41
N GLY A 513 -16.58 -7.57 8.06
CA GLY A 513 -16.00 -8.85 7.62
C GLY A 513 -16.52 -9.36 6.27
N GLY A 514 -17.36 -8.57 5.59
CA GLY A 514 -18.09 -8.88 4.36
C GLY A 514 -19.31 -7.98 4.24
N TYR A 515 -20.01 -7.99 3.10
CA TYR A 515 -21.29 -7.26 2.98
C TYR A 515 -22.31 -7.85 3.96
N ARG A 516 -22.87 -7.00 4.85
CA ARG A 516 -23.84 -7.43 5.86
C ARG A 516 -25.05 -8.09 5.21
N GLU A 517 -25.61 -9.10 5.87
CA GLU A 517 -26.71 -9.90 5.33
C GLU A 517 -28.02 -9.10 5.20
N LEU A 518 -28.82 -9.51 4.22
CA LEU A 518 -30.20 -9.10 3.99
C LEU A 518 -31.11 -10.29 4.32
N ALA A 519 -32.24 -10.02 4.96
CA ALA A 519 -33.22 -11.02 5.34
C ALA A 519 -34.65 -10.50 5.16
N ASP A 520 -35.64 -11.40 5.21
CA ASP A 520 -37.04 -11.04 5.01
C ASP A 520 -37.48 -10.00 6.06
N GLU A 521 -37.01 -10.14 7.30
CA GLU A 521 -37.23 -9.20 8.40
C GLU A 521 -35.91 -8.63 8.95
N ALA A 522 -35.95 -7.36 9.35
CA ALA A 522 -34.82 -6.69 9.96
C ALA A 522 -34.59 -7.23 11.38
N GLY A 523 -33.33 -7.48 11.72
CA GLY A 523 -32.90 -7.89 13.06
C GLY A 523 -31.97 -6.85 13.67
N ALA A 524 -31.43 -7.14 14.85
CA ALA A 524 -30.53 -6.20 15.55
C ALA A 524 -29.30 -5.80 14.70
N ASN A 525 -28.77 -6.74 13.91
CA ASN A 525 -27.52 -6.59 13.15
C ASN A 525 -27.65 -7.04 11.68
N GLN A 526 -28.85 -7.08 11.11
CA GLN A 526 -29.09 -7.50 9.71
C GLN A 526 -30.14 -6.61 9.05
N PHE A 527 -30.00 -6.37 7.74
CA PHE A 527 -31.00 -5.63 6.97
C PHE A 527 -32.25 -6.48 6.74
N GLY A 528 -33.40 -5.81 6.64
CA GLY A 528 -34.69 -6.44 6.45
C GLY A 528 -35.36 -6.06 5.13
N GLY A 529 -36.46 -6.75 4.82
CA GLY A 529 -37.29 -6.42 3.67
C GLY A 529 -36.72 -6.92 2.36
N GLY A 530 -36.03 -8.06 2.32
CA GLY A 530 -35.60 -8.68 1.07
C GLY A 530 -35.09 -10.10 1.29
N LYS A 531 -34.85 -10.85 0.22
CA LYS A 531 -34.34 -12.23 0.37
C LYS A 531 -32.84 -12.25 0.64
N HIS A 532 -32.34 -13.34 1.24
CA HIS A 532 -30.91 -13.53 1.52
C HIS A 532 -29.99 -13.44 0.29
N ASP A 533 -30.51 -13.80 -0.87
CA ASP A 533 -29.88 -13.75 -2.19
C ASP A 533 -30.25 -12.48 -2.98
N GLY A 534 -30.99 -11.55 -2.37
CA GLY A 534 -31.34 -10.26 -2.94
C GLY A 534 -30.15 -9.30 -3.07
N PRO A 535 -30.28 -8.25 -3.88
CA PRO A 535 -29.22 -7.29 -4.13
C PRO A 535 -28.87 -6.52 -2.85
N ARG A 536 -27.58 -6.42 -2.55
CA ARG A 536 -27.03 -5.69 -1.41
C ARG A 536 -26.64 -4.28 -1.84
N ILE A 537 -27.68 -3.50 -2.07
CA ILE A 537 -27.64 -2.09 -2.47
C ILE A 537 -28.71 -1.43 -1.64
N MET A 538 -28.33 -0.49 -0.77
CA MET A 538 -29.30 0.24 0.05
C MET A 538 -29.71 1.49 -0.70
N ASP A 539 -28.73 2.13 -1.30
CA ASP A 539 -28.88 3.33 -2.10
C ASP A 539 -27.93 3.29 -3.30
N ALA A 540 -28.26 4.05 -4.34
CA ALA A 540 -27.48 4.14 -5.55
C ALA A 540 -27.70 5.45 -6.33
N SER A 541 -26.61 6.03 -6.81
CA SER A 541 -26.67 7.17 -7.71
C SER A 541 -27.30 6.80 -9.06
N ALA A 542 -27.81 7.78 -9.80
CA ALA A 542 -27.98 7.63 -11.25
C ALA A 542 -26.66 7.25 -11.96
N ILE A 543 -26.73 6.72 -13.19
CA ILE A 543 -25.53 6.53 -14.02
C ILE A 543 -25.05 7.90 -14.50
N ILE A 544 -23.85 8.28 -14.08
CA ILE A 544 -23.23 9.57 -14.39
C ILE A 544 -22.33 9.39 -15.60
N THR A 545 -22.62 10.08 -16.70
CA THR A 545 -21.72 10.13 -17.87
C THR A 545 -20.86 11.38 -17.82
N ILE A 546 -19.54 11.23 -17.89
CA ILE A 546 -18.61 12.35 -17.89
C ILE A 546 -18.75 13.09 -19.23
N PRO A 547 -19.18 14.38 -19.26
CA PRO A 547 -19.40 15.11 -20.50
C PRO A 547 -18.09 15.38 -21.25
N ALA A 548 -18.14 15.72 -22.53
CA ALA A 548 -16.98 16.22 -23.30
C ALA A 548 -16.55 17.62 -22.83
N SER A 549 -15.26 17.97 -22.97
CA SER A 549 -14.79 19.34 -22.70
C SER A 549 -15.25 20.23 -23.86
N HIS A 550 -16.00 21.29 -23.58
CA HIS A 550 -16.35 22.31 -24.57
C HIS A 550 -15.21 23.31 -24.78
#